data_AF-A0A9E0VVG5-F1
#
_entry.id   AF-A0A9E0VVG5-F1
#
_cell.length_a   1.000
_cell.length_b   1.000
_cell.length_c   1.000
_cell.angle_alpha   90.00
_cell.angle_beta   90.00
_cell.angle_gamma   90.00
#
_symmetry.space_group_name_H-M   'P 1'
#
loop_
_entity.id
_entity.type
_entity.pdbx_description
1 polymer ?
#
loop_
_entity_poly.entity_id
_entity_poly.type
_entity_poly.pdbx_seq_one_letter_code
_entity_poly.pdbx_strand_id
1 'polypeptide(L)'
;MKYIVLVLLFAFFVGVTGCAVNAPTFGDRVLAEGESHIAIAEQWKKGQNESIKGEKLVMKGRKLVEKGRADFREGEQLIASGNLAVKSNRHAYQSLSQIAQATDSADTASERAAKLKKYATAWEKGEERIADGNDLIKRGNDRVDEGESDISKGQKLIERGRTNMQDAETKYQPQK
;
A
#
# COMPACT_ATOMS: atom_id res chain seq x y z
N MET A 1 -7.18 -93.45 16.14
CA MET A 1 -5.83 -92.88 16.30
C MET A 1 -6.00 -91.43 16.79
N LYS A 2 -6.31 -91.06 18.04
CA LYS A 2 -5.90 -91.50 19.39
C LYS A 2 -4.38 -91.55 19.59
N TYR A 3 -3.88 -90.44 20.16
CA TYR A 3 -2.74 -90.30 21.06
C TYR A 3 -1.35 -90.64 20.54
N ILE A 4 -0.68 -89.68 19.90
CA ILE A 4 0.78 -89.53 20.01
C ILE A 4 1.10 -88.01 20.05
N VAL A 5 1.33 -87.51 21.27
CA VAL A 5 2.39 -86.52 21.63
C VAL A 5 2.12 -85.07 21.18
N LEU A 6 1.56 -84.14 21.97
CA LEU A 6 1.50 -83.92 23.43
C LEU A 6 2.82 -83.54 24.13
N VAL A 7 3.83 -82.97 23.47
CA VAL A 7 5.03 -82.41 24.17
C VAL A 7 5.58 -81.08 23.59
N LEU A 8 4.83 -80.32 22.79
CA LEU A 8 5.25 -78.95 22.39
C LEU A 8 4.25 -77.89 22.86
N LEU A 9 3.94 -77.97 24.14
CA LEU A 9 3.06 -77.05 24.89
C LEU A 9 3.86 -76.22 25.90
N PHE A 10 5.16 -76.03 25.71
CA PHE A 10 5.98 -75.23 26.63
C PHE A 10 7.07 -74.48 25.88
N ALA A 11 7.19 -73.19 26.19
CA ALA A 11 8.24 -72.25 25.77
C ALA A 11 8.08 -71.57 24.39
N PHE A 12 7.05 -70.74 24.25
CA PHE A 12 7.24 -69.44 23.56
C PHE A 12 6.35 -68.35 24.17
N PHE A 13 6.49 -68.15 25.48
CA PHE A 13 6.02 -66.96 26.19
C PHE A 13 7.25 -66.09 26.46
N VAL A 14 7.79 -65.46 25.42
CA VAL A 14 8.87 -64.47 25.56
C VAL A 14 8.28 -63.08 25.35
N GLY A 15 7.93 -62.48 26.48
CA GLY A 15 7.84 -61.04 26.76
C GLY A 15 7.50 -60.10 25.60
N VAL A 16 6.22 -59.88 25.36
CA VAL A 16 5.76 -58.56 24.92
C VAL A 16 5.87 -57.65 26.16
N THR A 17 7.02 -57.00 26.35
CA THR A 17 7.11 -55.86 27.26
C THR A 17 6.28 -54.73 26.66
N GLY A 18 4.98 -54.76 26.94
CA GLY A 18 4.13 -53.60 26.74
C GLY A 18 4.70 -52.48 27.59
N CYS A 19 5.22 -51.43 26.95
CA CYS A 19 5.54 -50.19 27.64
C CYS A 19 4.26 -49.73 28.32
N ALA A 20 4.20 -49.87 29.65
CA ALA A 20 3.17 -49.26 30.47
C ALA A 20 3.34 -47.74 30.36
N VAL A 21 2.69 -47.13 29.38
CA VAL A 21 2.53 -45.68 29.35
C VAL A 21 1.56 -45.36 30.48
N ASN A 22 2.07 -44.85 31.59
CA ASN A 22 1.25 -44.39 32.69
C ASN A 22 0.24 -43.36 32.15
N ALA A 23 -1.05 -43.57 32.43
CA ALA A 23 -2.07 -42.60 32.04
C ALA A 23 -1.78 -41.24 32.70
N PRO A 24 -1.93 -40.12 31.97
CA PRO A 24 -1.64 -38.79 32.50
C PRO A 24 -2.49 -38.50 33.75
N THR A 25 -1.89 -37.85 34.74
CA THR A 25 -2.60 -37.47 35.97
C THR A 25 -3.61 -36.36 35.70
N PHE A 26 -4.48 -36.09 36.67
CA PHE A 26 -5.36 -34.91 36.60
C PHE A 26 -4.55 -33.61 36.45
N GLY A 27 -3.45 -33.47 37.20
CA GLY A 27 -2.56 -32.31 37.11
C GLY A 27 -1.95 -32.14 35.72
N ASP A 28 -1.48 -33.22 35.10
CA ASP A 28 -0.90 -33.18 33.74
C ASP A 28 -1.92 -32.72 32.70
N ARG A 29 -3.19 -33.15 32.82
CA ARG A 29 -4.26 -32.72 31.91
C ARG A 29 -4.59 -31.24 32.07
N VAL A 30 -4.73 -30.78 33.31
CA VAL A 30 -5.01 -29.36 33.60
C VAL A 30 -3.88 -28.46 33.09
N LEU A 31 -2.63 -28.88 33.27
CA LEU A 31 -1.46 -28.14 32.75
C LEU A 31 -1.48 -28.08 31.23
N ALA A 32 -1.67 -29.23 30.55
CA ALA A 32 -1.72 -29.28 29.10
C ALA A 32 -2.86 -28.43 28.50
N GLU A 33 -4.04 -28.46 29.15
CA GLU A 33 -5.17 -27.62 28.77
C GLU A 33 -4.85 -26.13 28.95
N GLY A 34 -4.26 -25.75 30.09
CA GLY A 34 -3.82 -24.37 30.35
C GLY A 34 -2.79 -23.86 29.33
N GLU A 35 -1.77 -24.66 29.01
CA GLU A 35 -0.77 -24.31 27.98
C GLU A 35 -1.41 -24.12 26.60
N SER A 36 -2.39 -24.97 26.26
CA SER A 36 -3.12 -24.86 24.99
C SER A 36 -3.92 -23.54 24.90
N HIS A 37 -4.57 -23.13 25.99
CA HIS A 37 -5.31 -21.88 26.04
C HIS A 37 -4.42 -20.65 25.95
N ILE A 38 -3.23 -20.69 26.57
CA ILE A 38 -2.24 -19.61 26.45
C ILE A 38 -1.79 -19.48 24.99
N ALA A 39 -1.45 -20.58 24.32
CA ALA A 39 -1.03 -20.57 22.93
C ALA A 39 -2.13 -20.01 21.99
N ILE A 40 -3.40 -20.38 22.24
CA ILE A 40 -4.56 -19.83 21.51
C ILE A 40 -4.67 -18.32 21.71
N ALA A 41 -4.57 -17.85 22.95
CA ALA A 41 -4.66 -16.42 23.27
C ALA A 41 -3.52 -15.61 22.62
N GLU A 42 -2.30 -16.15 22.61
CA GLU A 42 -1.16 -15.53 21.93
C GLU A 42 -1.36 -15.44 20.41
N GLN A 43 -1.88 -16.51 19.79
CA GLN A 43 -2.21 -16.52 18.36
C GLN A 43 -3.26 -15.44 18.04
N TRP A 44 -4.33 -15.35 18.82
CA TRP A 44 -5.36 -14.34 18.63
C TRP A 44 -4.78 -12.92 18.76
N LYS A 45 -3.98 -12.67 19.81
CA LYS A 45 -3.32 -11.38 20.05
C LYS A 45 -2.37 -11.00 18.91
N LYS A 46 -1.65 -11.97 18.34
CA LYS A 46 -0.83 -11.77 17.15
C LYS A 46 -1.70 -11.30 15.97
N GLY A 47 -2.83 -11.96 15.74
CA GLY A 47 -3.77 -11.58 14.67
C GLY A 47 -4.37 -10.17 14.85
N GLN A 48 -4.71 -9.80 16.09
CA GLN A 48 -5.17 -8.45 16.42
C GLN A 48 -4.08 -7.40 16.10
N ASN A 49 -2.84 -7.67 16.50
CA ASN A 49 -1.71 -6.77 16.23
C ASN A 49 -1.42 -6.60 14.73
N GLU A 50 -1.50 -7.68 13.95
CA GLU A 50 -1.36 -7.62 12.49
C GLU A 50 -2.48 -6.78 11.87
N SER A 51 -3.73 -6.96 12.32
CA SER A 51 -4.87 -6.18 11.84
C SER A 51 -4.69 -4.69 12.12
N ILE A 52 -4.31 -4.31 13.35
CA ILE A 52 -4.06 -2.91 13.73
C ILE A 52 -2.92 -2.30 12.89
N LYS A 53 -1.83 -3.04 12.66
CA LYS A 53 -0.74 -2.58 11.79
C LYS A 53 -1.23 -2.38 10.36
N GLY A 54 -2.05 -3.29 9.86
CA GLY A 54 -2.62 -3.21 8.52
C GLY A 54 -3.56 -2.01 8.35
N GLU A 55 -4.43 -1.72 9.32
CA GLU A 55 -5.30 -0.55 9.31
C GLU A 55 -4.51 0.76 9.28
N LYS A 56 -3.42 0.85 10.06
CA LYS A 56 -2.52 2.02 10.04
C LYS A 56 -1.90 2.23 8.66
N LEU A 57 -1.47 1.17 7.99
CA LEU A 57 -0.93 1.27 6.62
C LEU A 57 -2.01 1.68 5.62
N VAL A 58 -3.22 1.12 5.69
CA VAL A 58 -4.34 1.54 4.84
C VAL A 58 -4.64 3.03 5.03
N MET A 59 -4.67 3.52 6.27
CA MET A 59 -4.86 4.93 6.55
C MET A 59 -3.74 5.80 5.98
N LYS A 60 -2.46 5.41 6.15
CA LYS A 60 -1.32 6.13 5.58
C LYS A 60 -1.44 6.18 4.06
N GLY A 61 -1.71 5.05 3.42
CA GLY A 61 -1.82 4.97 1.97
C GLY A 61 -2.97 5.80 1.41
N ARG A 62 -4.13 5.81 2.07
CA ARG A 62 -5.26 6.69 1.68
C ARG A 62 -4.90 8.17 1.72
N LYS A 63 -4.16 8.61 2.76
CA LYS A 63 -3.68 10.00 2.86
C LYS A 63 -2.70 10.36 1.74
N LEU A 64 -1.84 9.41 1.33
CA LEU A 64 -0.92 9.62 0.20
C LEU A 64 -1.69 9.75 -1.12
N VAL A 65 -2.65 8.87 -1.38
CA VAL A 65 -3.53 8.95 -2.57
C VAL A 65 -4.29 10.28 -2.61
N GLU A 66 -4.82 10.73 -1.46
CA GLU A 66 -5.51 12.02 -1.36
C GLU A 66 -4.59 13.19 -1.71
N LYS A 67 -3.37 13.21 -1.17
CA LYS A 67 -2.35 14.21 -1.50
C LYS A 67 -1.96 14.17 -2.98
N GLY A 68 -1.78 12.98 -3.54
CA GLY A 68 -1.46 12.84 -4.97
C GLY A 68 -2.57 13.38 -5.87
N ARG A 69 -3.83 13.14 -5.51
CA ARG A 69 -5.00 13.74 -6.20
C ARG A 69 -5.06 15.26 -6.06
N ALA A 70 -4.58 15.82 -4.95
CA ALA A 70 -4.48 17.27 -4.79
C ALA A 70 -3.39 17.85 -5.71
N ASP A 71 -2.23 17.20 -5.79
CA ASP A 71 -1.17 17.61 -6.72
C ASP A 71 -1.66 17.54 -8.18
N PHE A 72 -2.45 16.52 -8.55
CA PHE A 72 -3.03 16.43 -9.90
C PHE A 72 -3.90 17.64 -10.23
N ARG A 73 -4.82 18.00 -9.33
CA ARG A 73 -5.72 19.15 -9.55
C ARG A 73 -4.95 20.45 -9.71
N GLU A 74 -3.95 20.68 -8.85
CA GLU A 74 -3.12 21.88 -8.93
C GLU A 74 -2.26 21.88 -10.20
N GLY A 75 -1.67 20.74 -10.55
CA GLY A 75 -0.86 20.58 -11.75
C GLY A 75 -1.66 20.82 -13.04
N GLU A 76 -2.87 20.26 -13.13
CA GLU A 76 -3.78 20.49 -14.26
C GLU A 76 -4.18 21.98 -14.40
N GLN A 77 -4.42 22.67 -13.28
CA GLN A 77 -4.71 24.11 -13.28
C GLN A 77 -3.52 24.94 -13.76
N LEU A 78 -2.30 24.62 -13.33
CA LEU A 78 -1.08 25.28 -13.79
C LEU A 78 -0.85 25.04 -15.28
N ILE A 79 -0.99 23.81 -15.76
CA ILE A 79 -0.86 23.48 -17.19
C ILE A 79 -1.91 24.22 -18.02
N ALA A 80 -3.17 24.23 -17.59
CA ALA A 80 -4.23 24.93 -18.30
C ALA A 80 -3.98 26.44 -18.39
N SER A 81 -3.64 27.08 -17.27
CA SER A 81 -3.35 28.52 -17.22
C SER A 81 -2.06 28.89 -17.96
N GLY A 82 -1.04 28.03 -17.91
CA GLY A 82 0.21 28.16 -18.66
C GLY A 82 -0.02 28.06 -20.16
N ASN A 83 -0.77 27.06 -20.63
CA ASN A 83 -1.13 26.92 -22.05
C ASN A 83 -1.89 28.14 -22.58
N LEU A 84 -2.81 28.70 -21.80
CA LEU A 84 -3.51 29.94 -22.17
C LEU A 84 -2.55 31.12 -22.28
N ALA A 85 -1.63 31.27 -21.33
CA ALA A 85 -0.61 32.32 -21.36
C ALA A 85 0.33 32.18 -22.56
N VAL A 86 0.85 30.98 -22.83
CA VAL A 86 1.70 30.71 -24.00
C VAL A 86 0.95 31.06 -25.29
N LYS A 87 -0.26 30.53 -25.48
CA LYS A 87 -1.04 30.74 -26.70
C LYS A 87 -1.34 32.22 -26.96
N SER A 88 -1.85 32.92 -25.95
CA SER A 88 -2.25 34.32 -26.07
C SER A 88 -1.06 35.25 -26.31
N ASN A 89 0.02 35.09 -25.54
CA ASN A 89 1.18 35.97 -25.65
C ASN A 89 2.01 35.68 -26.90
N ARG A 90 2.13 34.42 -27.31
CA ARG A 90 2.77 34.06 -28.59
C ARG A 90 2.04 34.69 -29.77
N HIS A 91 0.71 34.61 -29.80
CA HIS A 91 -0.09 35.25 -30.84
C HIS A 91 0.10 36.77 -30.83
N ALA A 92 -0.01 37.42 -29.66
CA ALA A 92 0.18 38.86 -29.54
C ALA A 92 1.58 39.32 -29.96
N TYR A 93 2.61 38.55 -29.60
CA TYR A 93 3.99 38.79 -30.05
C TYR A 93 4.11 38.70 -31.57
N GLN A 94 3.59 37.62 -32.17
CA GLN A 94 3.62 37.41 -33.62
C GLN A 94 2.92 38.55 -34.36
N SER A 95 1.68 38.90 -33.97
CA SER A 95 0.94 40.00 -34.58
C SER A 95 1.68 41.32 -34.45
N LEU A 96 2.23 41.64 -33.28
CA LEU A 96 2.92 42.92 -33.07
C LEU A 96 4.25 42.99 -33.82
N SER A 97 4.99 41.89 -33.91
CA SER A 97 6.27 41.82 -34.61
C SER A 97 6.14 42.04 -36.13
N GLN A 98 4.96 41.75 -36.69
CA GLN A 98 4.67 41.90 -38.12
C GLN A 98 4.28 43.34 -38.51
N ILE A 99 3.96 44.21 -37.55
CA ILE A 99 3.46 45.58 -37.82
C ILE A 99 4.63 46.59 -38.02
N ALA A 100 5.85 46.15 -38.32
CA ALA A 100 6.97 47.07 -38.52
C ALA A 100 6.72 48.00 -39.73
N GLN A 101 6.74 49.32 -39.52
CA GLN A 101 6.55 50.32 -40.58
C GLN A 101 7.85 51.08 -40.85
N ALA A 102 8.12 51.35 -42.13
CA ALA A 102 9.33 52.06 -42.58
C ALA A 102 9.42 53.52 -42.07
N THR A 103 8.38 54.04 -41.44
CA THR A 103 8.25 55.43 -40.97
C THR A 103 8.06 55.55 -39.46
N ASP A 104 8.31 54.50 -38.68
CA ASP A 104 8.18 54.56 -37.22
C ASP A 104 9.14 55.61 -36.64
N SER A 105 8.63 56.47 -35.74
CA SER A 105 9.49 57.32 -34.92
C SER A 105 10.22 56.48 -33.86
N ALA A 106 11.33 57.00 -33.33
CA ALA A 106 12.08 56.33 -32.26
C ALA A 106 11.20 55.97 -31.05
N ASP A 107 10.27 56.84 -30.67
CA ASP A 107 9.34 56.61 -29.55
C ASP A 107 8.39 55.43 -29.84
N THR A 108 7.79 55.38 -31.03
CA THR A 108 6.90 54.28 -31.43
C THR A 108 7.62 52.93 -31.52
N ALA A 109 8.88 52.93 -31.98
CA ALA A 109 9.72 51.74 -32.01
C ALA A 109 10.05 51.25 -30.58
N SER A 110 10.36 52.18 -29.67
CA SER A 110 10.64 51.89 -28.26
C SER A 110 9.43 51.29 -27.54
N GLU A 111 8.24 51.86 -27.72
CA GLU A 111 7.00 51.32 -27.16
C GLU A 111 6.68 49.91 -27.67
N ARG A 112 6.89 49.67 -28.97
CA ARG A 112 6.70 48.34 -29.57
C ARG A 112 7.65 47.33 -28.95
N ALA A 113 8.94 47.68 -28.83
CA ALA A 113 9.94 46.83 -28.20
C ALA A 113 9.56 46.49 -26.75
N ALA A 114 9.07 47.46 -25.98
CA ALA A 114 8.60 47.25 -24.61
C ALA A 114 7.41 46.27 -24.54
N LYS A 115 6.43 46.40 -25.45
CA LYS A 115 5.28 45.48 -25.54
C LYS A 115 5.71 44.06 -25.95
N LEU A 116 6.58 43.93 -26.95
CA LEU A 116 7.13 42.64 -27.37
C LEU A 116 7.87 41.95 -26.22
N LYS A 117 8.69 42.69 -25.48
CA LYS A 117 9.37 42.17 -24.27
C LYS A 117 8.36 41.69 -23.23
N LYS A 118 7.29 42.45 -22.98
CA LYS A 118 6.22 42.05 -22.05
C LYS A 118 5.55 40.74 -22.47
N TYR A 119 5.22 40.58 -23.76
CA TYR A 119 4.63 39.34 -24.27
C TYR A 119 5.59 38.16 -24.16
N ALA A 120 6.87 38.35 -24.48
CA ALA A 120 7.89 37.31 -24.34
C ALA A 120 8.01 36.84 -22.89
N THR A 121 8.14 37.76 -21.92
CA THR A 121 8.19 37.40 -20.49
C THR A 121 6.91 36.70 -20.01
N ALA A 122 5.73 37.09 -20.50
CA ALA A 122 4.49 36.44 -20.13
C ALA A 122 4.33 35.05 -20.75
N TRP A 123 4.88 34.84 -21.95
CA TRP A 123 5.01 33.52 -22.57
C TRP A 123 5.94 32.64 -21.72
N GLU A 124 7.16 33.08 -21.40
CA GLU A 124 8.13 32.33 -20.57
C GLU A 124 7.51 31.88 -19.24
N LYS A 125 6.80 32.77 -18.53
CA LYS A 125 6.06 32.42 -17.31
C LYS A 125 4.96 31.39 -17.54
N GLY A 126 4.36 31.38 -18.73
CA GLY A 126 3.41 30.35 -19.11
C GLY A 126 4.06 28.97 -19.26
N GLU A 127 5.27 28.91 -19.82
CA GLU A 127 6.06 27.69 -19.93
C GLU A 127 6.53 27.19 -18.55
N GLU A 128 6.95 28.09 -17.67
CA GLU A 128 7.28 27.78 -16.27
C GLU A 128 6.10 27.13 -15.55
N ARG A 129 4.89 27.68 -15.67
CA ARG A 129 3.67 27.06 -15.10
C ARG A 129 3.39 25.67 -15.65
N ILE A 130 3.60 25.45 -16.95
CA ILE A 130 3.43 24.12 -17.55
C ILE A 130 4.45 23.14 -16.95
N ALA A 131 5.70 23.57 -16.78
CA ALA A 131 6.74 22.76 -16.15
C ALA A 131 6.41 22.43 -14.69
N ASP A 132 6.07 23.43 -13.88
CA ASP A 132 5.65 23.27 -12.48
C ASP A 132 4.44 22.33 -12.36
N GLY A 133 3.48 22.47 -13.27
CA GLY A 133 2.31 21.62 -13.32
C GLY A 133 2.66 20.17 -13.64
N ASN A 134 3.54 19.91 -14.61
CA ASN A 134 4.03 18.57 -14.91
C ASN A 134 4.80 17.94 -13.74
N ASP A 135 5.58 18.74 -13.00
CA ASP A 135 6.27 18.30 -11.80
C ASP A 135 5.29 17.91 -10.68
N LEU A 136 4.18 18.64 -10.53
CA LEU A 136 3.08 18.26 -9.64
C LEU A 136 2.43 16.95 -10.09
N ILE A 137 2.16 16.77 -11.39
CA ILE A 137 1.62 15.49 -11.89
C ILE A 137 2.57 14.34 -11.55
N LYS A 138 3.87 14.51 -11.76
CA LYS A 138 4.86 13.49 -11.43
C LYS A 138 4.85 13.14 -9.93
N ARG A 139 4.92 14.15 -9.06
CA ARG A 139 4.82 13.94 -7.60
C ARG A 139 3.51 13.28 -7.20
N GLY A 140 2.42 13.64 -7.86
CA GLY A 140 1.11 13.06 -7.63
C GLY A 140 1.09 11.55 -7.91
N ASN A 141 1.68 11.13 -9.03
CA ASN A 141 1.83 9.71 -9.38
C ASN A 141 2.67 8.96 -8.33
N ASP A 142 3.84 9.49 -7.97
CA ASP A 142 4.71 8.85 -6.97
C ASP A 142 3.99 8.62 -5.63
N ARG A 143 3.17 9.60 -5.20
CA ARG A 143 2.36 9.50 -3.97
C ARG A 143 1.23 8.49 -4.10
N VAL A 144 0.55 8.43 -5.25
CA VAL A 144 -0.50 7.44 -5.48
C VAL A 144 0.10 6.03 -5.46
N ASP A 145 1.22 5.81 -6.13
CA ASP A 145 1.91 4.52 -6.18
C ASP A 145 2.35 4.05 -4.78
N GLU A 146 2.99 4.93 -4.00
CA GLU A 146 3.34 4.61 -2.61
C GLU A 146 2.09 4.31 -1.78
N GLY A 147 1.03 5.11 -1.97
CA GLY A 147 -0.23 4.96 -1.27
C GLY A 147 -0.94 3.64 -1.55
N GLU A 148 -1.00 3.22 -2.82
CA GLU A 148 -1.56 1.94 -3.24
C GLU A 148 -0.75 0.75 -2.73
N SER A 149 0.59 0.86 -2.75
CA SER A 149 1.48 -0.12 -2.13
C SER A 149 1.18 -0.29 -0.63
N ASP A 150 1.05 0.82 0.10
CA ASP A 150 0.75 0.79 1.55
C ASP A 150 -0.65 0.20 1.83
N ILE A 151 -1.65 0.55 1.02
CA ILE A 151 -2.99 -0.04 1.12
C ILE A 151 -2.93 -1.55 0.89
N SER A 152 -2.24 -2.01 -0.15
CA SER A 152 -2.10 -3.43 -0.48
C SER A 152 -1.41 -4.22 0.65
N LYS A 153 -0.29 -3.70 1.17
CA LYS A 153 0.41 -4.30 2.32
C LYS A 153 -0.49 -4.32 3.57
N GLY A 154 -1.24 -3.24 3.80
CA GLY A 154 -2.16 -3.12 4.92
C GLY A 154 -3.30 -4.13 4.85
N GLN A 155 -3.91 -4.30 3.68
CA GLN A 155 -4.97 -5.31 3.45
C GLN A 155 -4.47 -6.74 3.69
N LYS A 156 -3.27 -7.08 3.22
CA LYS A 156 -2.66 -8.40 3.48
C LYS A 156 -2.39 -8.65 4.97
N LEU A 157 -2.08 -7.61 5.74
CA LEU A 157 -1.90 -7.71 7.19
C LEU A 157 -3.23 -7.90 7.91
N ILE A 158 -4.26 -7.16 7.51
CA ILE A 158 -5.62 -7.33 8.05
C ILE A 158 -6.13 -8.74 7.77
N GLU A 159 -5.93 -9.25 6.56
CA GLU A 159 -6.41 -10.60 6.19
C GLU A 159 -5.73 -11.70 7.00
N ARG A 160 -4.40 -11.65 7.10
CA ARG A 160 -3.65 -12.58 7.97
C ARG A 160 -4.05 -12.45 9.42
N GLY A 161 -4.28 -11.22 9.88
CA GLY A 161 -4.72 -10.95 11.24
C GLY A 161 -6.08 -11.58 11.54
N ARG A 162 -7.05 -11.44 10.63
CA ARG A 162 -8.37 -12.06 10.73
C ARG A 162 -8.29 -13.58 10.72
N THR A 163 -7.51 -14.15 9.80
CA THR A 163 -7.29 -15.60 9.74
C THR A 163 -6.74 -16.13 11.06
N ASN A 164 -5.70 -15.48 11.60
CA ASN A 164 -5.09 -15.88 12.87
C ASN A 164 -6.07 -15.84 14.04
N MET A 165 -6.93 -14.82 14.11
CA MET A 165 -7.97 -14.70 15.14
C MET A 165 -9.07 -15.76 14.97
N GLN A 166 -9.56 -15.98 13.75
CA GLN A 166 -10.57 -17.00 13.46
C GLN A 166 -10.09 -18.43 13.76
N ASP A 167 -8.84 -18.73 13.40
CA ASP A 167 -8.21 -20.02 13.71
C ASP A 167 -8.07 -20.22 15.22
N ALA A 168 -7.71 -19.16 15.96
CA ALA A 168 -7.62 -19.21 17.42
C ALA A 168 -9.01 -19.43 18.06
N GLU A 169 -10.03 -18.71 17.59
CA GLU A 169 -11.42 -18.87 18.04
C GLU A 169 -11.95 -20.28 17.75
N THR A 170 -11.63 -20.83 16.58
CA THR A 170 -12.01 -22.20 16.19
C THR A 170 -11.35 -23.24 17.10
N LYS A 171 -10.06 -23.07 17.44
CA LYS A 171 -9.34 -23.95 18.37
C LYS A 171 -9.87 -23.85 19.80
N TYR A 172 -10.42 -22.70 20.19
CA TYR A 172 -10.99 -22.49 21.51
C TYR A 172 -12.38 -23.13 21.67
N GLN A 173 -13.17 -23.20 20.60
CA GLN A 173 -14.51 -23.77 20.71
C GLN A 173 -14.44 -25.27 21.07
N PRO A 174 -15.22 -25.73 22.07
CA PRO A 174 -15.29 -27.15 22.37
C PRO A 174 -15.84 -27.88 21.14
N GLN A 175 -15.11 -28.89 20.67
CA GLN A 175 -15.62 -29.80 19.62
C GLN A 175 -16.92 -30.40 20.16
N LYS A 176 -18.04 -30.06 19.52
CA LYS A 176 -19.35 -30.63 19.81
C LYS A 176 -19.43 -32.09 19.41
#